data_AF-B4LHL3-F1
#
_entry.id   AF-B4LHL3-F1
#
_cell.length_a   1.000
_cell.length_b   1.000
_cell.length_c   1.000
_cell.angle_alpha   90.00
_cell.angle_beta   90.00
_cell.angle_gamma   90.00
#
_symmetry.space_group_name_H-M   'P 1'
#
loop_
_entity.id
_entity.type
_entity.pdbx_description
1 polymer ?
#
loop_
_entity_poly.entity_id
_entity_poly.type
_entity_poly.pdbx_seq_one_letter_code
_entity_poly.pdbx_strand_id
1 'polypeptide(L)'
;MVEQTAKDYAKIIQSADLEKEINPLCTNIDDMLARLDEFETVLASVRAESNSIMANHVCSILSFGENFGELRQRIDNLEQFVATVNENLNEVERSVDVAEQELNIADYSIKGLLLKPLRARLAATDASATPPKTNLVEGEFQPVPIFKSDEYFGSRADETIVGA
;
A
#
# COMPACT_ATOMS: atom_id res chain seq x y z
N MET A 1 26.62 -86.69 -32.58
CA MET A 1 27.12 -85.29 -32.49
C MET A 1 25.97 -84.30 -32.40
N VAL A 2 25.07 -84.23 -33.40
CA VAL A 2 23.90 -83.31 -33.40
C VAL A 2 23.00 -83.49 -32.17
N GLU A 3 22.76 -84.72 -31.76
CA GLU A 3 21.88 -85.03 -30.63
C GLU A 3 22.46 -84.61 -29.27
N GLN A 4 23.79 -84.61 -29.13
CA GLN A 4 24.47 -84.13 -27.94
C GLN A 4 24.44 -82.60 -27.90
N THR A 5 24.71 -81.95 -29.03
CA THR A 5 24.60 -80.49 -29.18
C THR A 5 23.18 -79.99 -28.90
N ALA A 6 22.15 -80.71 -29.37
CA ALA A 6 20.76 -80.39 -29.10
C ALA A 6 20.43 -80.49 -27.60
N LYS A 7 20.97 -81.51 -26.90
CA LYS A 7 20.82 -81.65 -25.44
C LYS A 7 21.52 -80.53 -24.67
N ASP A 8 22.72 -80.13 -25.10
CA ASP A 8 23.49 -79.07 -24.45
C ASP A 8 22.78 -77.70 -24.60
N TYR A 9 22.26 -77.38 -25.80
CA TYR A 9 21.45 -76.17 -26.01
C TYR A 9 20.11 -76.19 -25.25
N ALA A 10 19.42 -77.33 -25.23
CA ALA A 10 18.19 -77.48 -24.45
C ALA A 10 18.45 -77.24 -22.96
N LYS A 11 19.59 -77.67 -22.45
CA LYS A 11 20.01 -77.47 -21.06
C LYS A 11 20.26 -75.99 -20.75
N ILE A 12 20.88 -75.25 -21.67
CA ILE A 12 21.09 -73.80 -21.54
C ILE A 12 19.75 -73.07 -21.46
N ILE A 13 18.82 -73.37 -22.37
CA ILE A 13 17.49 -72.74 -22.41
C ILE A 13 16.66 -73.11 -21.18
N GLN A 14 16.73 -74.35 -20.69
CA GLN A 14 16.05 -74.77 -19.46
C GLN A 14 16.70 -74.20 -18.19
N SER A 15 18.00 -73.88 -18.23
CA SER A 15 18.71 -73.26 -17.10
C SER A 15 18.56 -71.74 -17.05
N ALA A 16 18.23 -71.12 -18.19
CA ALA A 16 17.93 -69.70 -18.28
C ALA A 16 16.49 -69.47 -17.80
N ASP A 17 16.34 -69.13 -16.52
CA ASP A 17 15.08 -68.75 -15.92
C ASP A 17 14.72 -67.32 -16.35
N LEU A 18 14.26 -67.19 -17.59
CA LEU A 18 13.89 -65.91 -18.20
C LEU A 18 12.77 -65.22 -17.42
N GLU A 19 11.89 -65.97 -16.76
CA GLU A 19 10.83 -65.41 -15.91
C GLU A 19 11.42 -64.69 -14.69
N LYS A 20 12.49 -65.21 -14.10
CA LYS A 20 13.20 -64.53 -13.00
C LYS A 20 13.89 -63.24 -13.41
N GLU A 21 14.27 -63.08 -14.68
CA GLU A 21 14.89 -61.85 -15.16
C GLU A 21 13.85 -60.84 -15.69
N ILE A 22 12.77 -61.32 -16.31
CA ILE A 22 11.73 -60.47 -16.92
C ILE A 22 10.75 -59.94 -15.87
N ASN A 23 10.32 -60.75 -14.90
CA ASN A 23 9.33 -60.30 -13.91
C ASN A 23 9.80 -59.08 -13.10
N PRO A 24 11.04 -59.01 -12.58
CA PRO A 24 11.53 -57.81 -11.89
C PRO A 24 11.55 -56.57 -12.79
N LEU A 25 11.81 -56.74 -14.09
CA LEU A 25 11.77 -55.65 -15.06
C LEU A 25 10.33 -55.14 -15.25
N CYS A 26 9.37 -56.05 -15.42
CA CYS A 26 7.95 -55.70 -15.50
C CYS A 26 7.46 -54.98 -14.25
N THR A 27 7.78 -55.49 -13.06
CA THR A 27 7.44 -54.84 -11.78
C THR A 27 8.06 -53.45 -11.67
N ASN A 28 9.32 -53.27 -12.11
CA ASN A 28 9.95 -51.95 -12.10
C ASN A 28 9.25 -50.96 -13.04
N ILE A 29 8.85 -51.43 -14.24
CA ILE A 29 8.09 -50.63 -15.19
C ILE A 29 6.75 -50.21 -14.60
N ASP A 30 6.02 -51.13 -13.96
CA ASP A 30 4.74 -50.83 -13.32
C ASP A 30 4.89 -49.81 -12.19
N ASP A 31 5.91 -49.96 -11.34
CA ASP A 31 6.26 -48.98 -10.29
C ASP A 31 6.61 -47.61 -10.89
N MET A 32 7.37 -47.57 -12.00
CA MET A 32 7.69 -46.32 -12.68
C MET A 32 6.45 -45.65 -13.28
N LEU A 33 5.52 -46.41 -13.84
CA LEU A 33 4.26 -45.90 -14.38
C LEU A 33 3.40 -45.31 -13.26
N ALA A 34 3.26 -46.01 -12.12
CA ALA A 34 2.55 -45.49 -10.96
C ALA A 34 3.14 -44.16 -10.46
N ARG A 35 4.47 -44.08 -10.37
CA ARG A 35 5.17 -42.86 -9.96
C ARG A 35 5.00 -41.71 -10.96
N LEU A 36 4.88 -41.99 -12.25
CA LEU A 36 4.62 -40.96 -13.26
C LEU A 36 3.20 -40.40 -13.14
N ASP A 37 2.22 -41.25 -12.85
CA ASP A 37 0.82 -40.83 -12.62
C ASP A 37 0.69 -39.95 -11.36
N GLU A 38 1.38 -40.32 -10.28
CA GLU A 38 1.49 -39.49 -9.09
C GLU A 38 2.16 -38.13 -9.40
N PHE A 39 3.22 -38.14 -10.20
CA PHE A 39 3.93 -36.92 -10.56
C PHE A 39 3.07 -35.99 -11.43
N GLU A 40 2.29 -36.54 -12.36
CA GLU A 40 1.31 -35.79 -13.15
C GLU A 40 0.26 -35.13 -12.26
N THR A 41 -0.26 -35.87 -11.27
CA THR A 41 -1.24 -35.35 -10.30
C THR A 41 -0.67 -34.19 -9.48
N VAL A 42 0.58 -34.29 -9.04
CA VAL A 42 1.25 -33.20 -8.31
C VAL A 42 1.46 -31.99 -9.22
N LEU A 43 1.90 -32.19 -10.46
CA LEU A 43 2.07 -31.09 -11.42
C LEU A 43 0.74 -30.37 -11.73
N ALA A 44 -0.35 -31.12 -11.86
CA ALA A 44 -1.68 -30.55 -12.04
C ALA A 44 -2.09 -29.69 -10.83
N SER A 45 -1.81 -30.19 -9.62
CA SER A 45 -2.08 -29.48 -8.37
C SER A 45 -1.27 -28.19 -8.24
N VAL A 46 0.03 -28.23 -8.53
CA VAL A 46 0.91 -27.05 -8.53
C VAL A 46 0.43 -26.01 -9.54
N ARG A 47 0.01 -26.45 -10.73
CA ARG A 47 -0.51 -25.54 -11.75
C ARG A 47 -1.82 -24.88 -11.31
N ALA A 48 -2.71 -25.64 -10.68
CA ALA A 48 -3.96 -25.11 -10.13
C ALA A 48 -3.70 -24.08 -9.03
N GLU A 49 -2.76 -24.37 -8.12
CA GLU A 49 -2.36 -23.44 -7.06
C GLU A 49 -1.72 -22.17 -7.61
N SER A 50 -0.80 -22.29 -8.58
CA SER A 50 -0.18 -21.15 -9.25
C SER A 50 -1.21 -20.24 -9.92
N ASN A 51 -2.19 -20.83 -10.62
CA ASN A 51 -3.29 -20.08 -11.23
C ASN A 51 -4.14 -19.37 -10.17
N SER A 52 -4.43 -20.04 -9.05
CA SER A 52 -5.18 -19.45 -7.93
C SER A 52 -4.45 -18.27 -7.31
N ILE A 53 -3.13 -18.39 -7.07
CA ILE A 53 -2.31 -17.31 -6.51
C ILE A 53 -2.29 -16.10 -7.45
N MET A 54 -2.10 -16.34 -8.76
CA MET A 54 -2.10 -15.27 -9.74
C MET A 54 -3.45 -14.54 -9.78
N ALA A 55 -4.55 -15.29 -9.85
CA ALA A 55 -5.89 -14.74 -9.97
C ALA A 55 -6.36 -14.01 -8.71
N ASN A 56 -6.13 -14.58 -7.52
CA ASN A 56 -6.71 -14.08 -6.28
C ASN A 56 -5.79 -13.11 -5.53
N HIS A 57 -4.48 -13.31 -5.56
CA HIS A 57 -3.56 -12.53 -4.73
C HIS A 57 -2.84 -11.46 -5.56
N VAL A 58 -2.25 -11.83 -6.69
CA VAL A 58 -1.46 -10.89 -7.49
C VAL A 58 -2.37 -9.81 -8.11
N CYS A 59 -3.44 -10.21 -8.79
CA CYS A 59 -4.39 -9.25 -9.37
C CYS A 59 -5.04 -8.34 -8.32
N SER A 60 -5.39 -8.89 -7.15
CA SER A 60 -5.98 -8.12 -6.05
C SER A 60 -5.01 -7.08 -5.49
N ILE A 61 -3.75 -7.47 -5.23
CA ILE A 61 -2.71 -6.53 -4.77
C ILE A 61 -2.46 -5.43 -5.81
N LEU A 62 -2.37 -5.78 -7.09
CA LEU A 62 -2.19 -4.80 -8.17
C LEU A 62 -3.38 -3.83 -8.25
N SER A 63 -4.61 -4.33 -8.13
CA SER A 63 -5.82 -3.49 -8.12
C SER A 63 -5.91 -2.58 -6.89
N PHE A 64 -5.31 -2.97 -5.77
CA PHE A 64 -5.24 -2.13 -4.58
C PHE A 64 -4.21 -0.99 -4.75
N GLY A 65 -3.25 -1.12 -5.67
CA GLY A 65 -2.23 -0.10 -5.90
C GLY A 65 -2.80 1.27 -6.27
N GLU A 66 -3.84 1.31 -7.09
CA GLU A 66 -4.53 2.55 -7.47
C GLU A 66 -5.23 3.18 -6.26
N ASN A 67 -6.00 2.39 -5.51
CA ASN A 67 -6.66 2.84 -4.27
C ASN A 67 -5.66 3.38 -3.23
N PHE A 68 -4.49 2.73 -3.11
CA PHE A 68 -3.42 3.18 -2.24
C PHE A 68 -2.81 4.50 -2.72
N GLY A 69 -2.66 4.68 -4.03
CA GLY A 69 -2.23 5.94 -4.65
C GLY A 69 -3.18 7.09 -4.33
N GLU A 70 -4.48 6.88 -4.47
CA GLU A 70 -5.51 7.86 -4.12
C GLU A 70 -5.49 8.19 -2.62
N LEU A 71 -5.39 7.17 -1.75
CA LEU A 71 -5.31 7.38 -0.31
C LEU A 71 -4.08 8.20 0.07
N ARG A 72 -2.92 7.87 -0.52
CA ARG A 72 -1.68 8.63 -0.31
C ARG A 72 -1.86 10.09 -0.73
N GLN A 73 -2.42 10.34 -1.91
CA GLN A 73 -2.65 11.71 -2.38
C GLN A 73 -3.59 12.48 -1.45
N ARG A 74 -4.64 11.83 -0.92
CA ARG A 74 -5.54 12.46 0.05
C ARG A 74 -4.83 12.81 1.36
N ILE A 75 -3.90 11.97 1.82
CA ILE A 75 -3.06 12.23 3.00
C ILE A 75 -2.13 13.42 2.72
N ASP A 76 -1.39 13.38 1.61
CA ASP A 76 -0.45 14.45 1.23
C ASP A 76 -1.16 15.82 1.13
N ASN A 77 -2.36 15.86 0.51
CA ASN A 77 -3.17 17.07 0.42
C ASN A 77 -3.65 17.57 1.79
N LEU A 78 -4.02 16.65 2.69
CA LEU A 78 -4.44 17.01 4.04
C LEU A 78 -3.27 17.57 4.86
N GLU A 79 -2.09 16.98 4.74
CA GLU A 79 -0.87 17.47 5.39
C GLU A 79 -0.52 18.88 4.92
N GLN A 80 -0.58 19.13 3.61
CA GLN A 80 -0.37 20.46 3.04
C GLN A 80 -1.39 21.47 3.55
N PHE A 81 -2.67 21.09 3.59
CA PHE A 81 -3.74 21.95 4.12
C PHE A 81 -3.49 22.34 5.58
N VAL A 82 -3.16 21.36 6.43
CA VAL A 82 -2.87 21.60 7.85
C VAL A 82 -1.66 22.53 8.01
N ALA A 83 -0.61 22.34 7.21
CA ALA A 83 0.55 23.23 7.22
C ALA A 83 0.16 24.67 6.86
N THR A 84 -0.59 24.88 5.80
CA THR A 84 -1.07 26.21 5.40
C THR A 84 -1.98 26.84 6.45
N VAL A 85 -2.89 26.07 7.07
CA VAL A 85 -3.73 26.57 8.17
C VAL A 85 -2.88 27.04 9.35
N ASN A 86 -1.84 26.27 9.71
CA ASN A 86 -0.94 26.62 10.81
C ASN A 86 -0.17 27.91 10.53
N GLU A 87 0.36 28.08 9.32
CA GLU A 87 1.05 29.30 8.89
C GLU A 87 0.12 30.53 8.97
N ASN A 88 -1.09 30.42 8.42
CA ASN A 88 -2.08 31.49 8.46
C ASN A 88 -2.50 31.84 9.90
N LEU A 89 -2.67 30.84 10.76
CA LEU A 89 -3.00 31.05 12.17
C LEU A 89 -1.87 31.80 12.89
N ASN A 90 -0.61 31.43 12.64
CA ASN A 90 0.55 32.10 13.22
C ASN A 90 0.65 33.56 12.75
N GLU A 91 0.33 33.85 11.49
CA GLU A 91 0.33 35.21 10.95
C GLU A 91 -0.81 36.05 11.53
N VAL A 92 -2.03 35.49 11.62
CA VAL A 92 -3.16 36.14 12.29
C VAL A 92 -2.84 36.42 13.75
N GLU A 93 -2.24 35.47 14.46
CA GLU A 93 -1.86 35.65 15.86
C GLU A 93 -0.84 36.78 16.04
N ARG A 94 0.16 36.87 15.14
CA ARG A 94 1.11 37.96 15.12
C ARG A 94 0.43 39.30 14.83
N SER A 95 -0.51 39.34 13.89
CA SER A 95 -1.26 40.55 13.59
C SER A 95 -2.09 41.03 14.79
N VAL A 96 -2.70 40.08 15.52
CA VAL A 96 -3.42 40.39 16.76
C VAL A 96 -2.48 40.88 17.85
N ASP A 97 -1.29 40.30 18.05
CA ASP A 97 -0.28 40.81 19.01
C ASP A 97 0.02 42.29 18.77
N VAL A 98 0.27 42.63 17.50
CA VAL A 98 0.61 44.00 17.09
C VAL A 98 -0.54 44.95 17.38
N ALA A 99 -1.77 44.58 17.03
CA ALA A 99 -2.95 45.41 17.28
C ALA A 99 -3.22 45.60 18.77
N GLU A 100 -3.10 44.53 19.58
CA GLU A 100 -3.27 44.60 21.04
C GLU A 100 -2.19 45.48 21.69
N GLN A 101 -0.95 45.39 21.20
CA GLN A 101 0.16 46.24 21.64
C GLN A 101 -0.04 47.72 21.26
N GLU A 102 -0.46 48.01 20.03
CA GLU A 102 -0.72 49.39 19.56
C GLU A 102 -1.90 50.03 20.31
N LEU A 103 -2.92 49.25 20.68
CA LEU A 103 -4.10 49.72 21.40
C LEU A 103 -3.98 49.66 22.94
N ASN A 104 -2.86 49.17 23.48
CA ASN A 104 -2.64 48.93 24.93
C ASN A 104 -3.73 48.05 25.59
N ILE A 105 -4.25 47.06 24.86
CA ILE A 105 -5.30 46.15 25.35
C ILE A 105 -4.65 44.85 25.86
N ALA A 106 -4.47 44.71 27.17
CA ALA A 106 -3.82 43.53 27.77
C ALA A 106 -4.81 42.51 28.40
N ASP A 107 -5.99 42.95 28.86
CA ASP A 107 -6.84 42.16 29.76
C ASP A 107 -7.96 41.34 29.08
N TYR A 108 -8.29 41.63 27.82
CA TYR A 108 -9.33 40.91 27.02
C TYR A 108 -8.80 40.49 25.65
N SER A 109 -7.61 39.89 25.64
CA SER A 109 -6.95 39.47 24.41
C SER A 109 -7.78 38.42 23.65
N ILE A 110 -8.05 38.68 22.37
CA ILE A 110 -8.77 37.79 21.46
C ILE A 110 -8.05 36.44 21.37
N LYS A 111 -6.73 36.43 21.59
CA LYS A 111 -5.89 35.24 21.67
C LYS A 111 -6.35 34.28 22.76
N GLY A 112 -6.73 34.83 23.92
CA GLY A 112 -7.15 34.07 25.09
C GLY A 112 -8.45 33.32 24.87
N LEU A 113 -9.37 33.91 24.12
CA LEU A 113 -10.72 33.40 23.94
C LEU A 113 -10.85 32.47 22.72
N LEU A 114 -10.18 32.79 21.60
CA LEU A 114 -10.40 32.10 20.32
C LEU A 114 -9.18 31.27 19.86
N LEU A 115 -7.96 31.73 20.09
CA LEU A 115 -6.76 31.10 19.50
C LEU A 115 -6.13 30.02 20.39
N LYS A 116 -6.16 30.17 21.72
CA LYS A 116 -5.68 29.15 22.67
C LYS A 116 -6.32 27.75 22.50
N PRO A 117 -7.65 27.59 22.38
CA PRO A 117 -8.25 26.26 22.20
C PRO A 117 -7.95 25.62 20.85
N LEU A 118 -7.68 26.43 19.80
CA LEU A 118 -7.32 25.93 18.47
C LEU A 118 -5.87 25.43 18.41
N ARG A 119 -4.92 26.14 19.04
CA ARG A 119 -3.52 25.71 19.13
C ARG A 119 -3.34 24.41 19.90
N ALA A 120 -4.16 24.15 20.92
CA ALA A 120 -4.12 22.90 21.69
C ALA A 120 -4.38 21.64 20.83
N ARG A 121 -4.97 21.80 19.63
CA ARG A 121 -5.22 20.72 18.66
C ARG A 121 -4.15 20.60 17.56
N LEU A 122 -3.23 21.56 17.43
CA LEU A 122 -2.24 21.66 16.35
C LEU A 122 -0.75 21.69 16.83
N ALA A 123 -0.49 21.67 18.13
CA ALA A 123 0.73 22.23 18.70
C ALA A 123 2.07 21.58 18.30
N ALA A 124 3.02 22.42 17.83
CA ALA A 124 4.29 22.74 18.50
C ALA A 124 5.08 23.76 17.66
N THR A 125 5.19 25.02 18.10
CA THR A 125 6.24 25.91 17.57
C THR A 125 6.64 26.98 18.58
N ASP A 126 7.96 27.13 18.75
CA ASP A 126 8.64 28.07 19.64
C ASP A 126 8.37 29.53 19.26
N ALA A 127 8.06 30.35 20.26
CA ALA A 127 7.95 31.79 20.12
C ALA A 127 9.35 32.43 20.17
N SER A 128 9.89 32.84 19.03
CA SER A 128 11.03 33.77 18.99
C SER A 128 10.55 35.20 18.83
N ALA A 129 10.93 36.05 19.78
CA ALA A 129 10.58 37.46 19.82
C ALA A 129 11.37 38.25 18.74
N THR A 130 10.65 38.93 17.86
CA THR A 130 11.19 39.92 16.90
C THR A 130 10.44 41.26 17.05
N PRO A 131 11.07 42.40 16.73
CA PRO A 131 10.62 43.75 17.12
C PRO A 131 9.27 44.16 16.50
N PRO A 132 8.60 45.21 17.02
CA PRO A 132 7.21 45.50 16.70
C PRO A 132 7.11 45.97 15.24
N LYS A 133 6.50 45.13 14.40
CA LYS A 133 6.07 45.49 13.06
C LYS A 133 4.65 45.97 13.18
N THR A 134 4.33 47.19 12.76
CA THR A 134 2.94 47.63 12.64
C THR A 134 2.22 46.81 11.56
N ASN A 135 0.90 46.64 11.67
CA ASN A 135 0.07 46.01 10.65
C ASN A 135 -0.25 46.98 9.47
N LEU A 136 0.26 48.21 9.53
CA LEU A 136 0.05 49.23 8.52
C LEU A 136 1.15 49.19 7.46
N VAL A 137 0.74 49.09 6.19
CA VAL A 137 1.60 49.27 5.03
C VAL A 137 1.15 50.56 4.35
N GLU A 138 2.04 51.55 4.24
CA GLU A 138 1.72 52.90 3.70
C GLU A 138 0.55 53.63 4.43
N GLY A 139 0.27 53.25 5.67
CA GLY A 139 -0.81 53.82 6.49
C GLY A 139 -2.16 53.12 6.35
N GLU A 140 -2.26 52.09 5.50
CA GLU A 140 -3.45 51.26 5.36
C GLU A 140 -3.26 49.88 5.99
N PHE A 141 -4.31 49.37 6.63
CA PHE A 141 -4.33 48.02 7.18
C PHE A 141 -4.43 47.00 6.06
N GLN A 142 -3.48 46.06 6.01
CA GLN A 142 -3.55 44.94 5.09
C GLN A 142 -3.99 43.68 5.82
N PRO A 143 -5.15 43.08 5.46
CA PRO A 143 -5.62 41.86 6.09
C PRO A 143 -4.67 40.69 5.79
N VAL A 144 -4.46 39.84 6.80
CA VAL A 144 -3.69 38.61 6.65
C VAL A 144 -4.38 37.70 5.63
N PRO A 145 -3.68 37.25 4.57
CA PRO A 145 -4.25 36.33 3.61
C PRO A 145 -4.45 34.97 4.28
N ILE A 146 -5.71 34.59 4.53
CA ILE A 146 -6.05 33.26 5.04
C ILE A 146 -6.39 32.32 3.89
N PHE A 147 -6.14 31.03 4.08
CA PHE A 147 -6.47 30.00 3.11
C PHE A 147 -7.96 30.01 2.76
N LYS A 148 -8.28 29.69 1.50
CA LYS A 148 -9.64 29.43 1.06
C LYS A 148 -9.87 27.93 1.02
N SER A 149 -10.85 27.45 1.76
CA SER A 149 -11.21 26.02 1.79
C SER A 149 -11.50 25.47 0.39
N ASP A 150 -12.08 26.28 -0.49
CA ASP A 150 -12.41 25.87 -1.87
C ASP A 150 -11.16 25.53 -2.71
N GLU A 151 -9.99 26.09 -2.38
CA GLU A 151 -8.72 25.82 -3.09
C GLU A 151 -8.14 24.45 -2.71
N TYR A 152 -8.55 23.86 -1.58
CA TYR A 152 -8.02 22.60 -1.04
C TYR A 152 -9.03 21.44 -1.10
N PHE A 153 -10.32 21.73 -0.96
CA PHE A 153 -11.38 20.72 -0.95
C PHE A 153 -12.24 20.72 -2.23
N GLY A 154 -12.00 21.67 -3.14
CA GLY A 154 -12.86 21.90 -4.30
C GLY A 154 -14.15 22.61 -3.94
N SER A 155 -14.73 23.33 -4.90
CA SER A 155 -16.06 23.93 -4.71
C SER A 155 -17.12 22.84 -4.72
N ARG A 156 -18.11 22.91 -3.82
CA ARG A 156 -19.19 21.90 -3.61
C ARG A 156 -20.10 21.62 -4.83
N ALA A 157 -19.76 22.10 -6.02
CA ALA A 157 -20.57 22.02 -7.23
C ALA A 157 -20.52 20.65 -7.94
N ASP A 158 -19.62 19.73 -7.56
CA ASP A 158 -19.51 18.41 -8.22
C ASP A 158 -20.32 17.28 -7.54
N GLU A 159 -21.07 17.55 -6.46
CA GLU A 159 -22.10 16.63 -5.95
C GLU A 159 -23.40 16.73 -6.77
N THR A 160 -23.29 16.59 -8.09
CA THR A 160 -24.47 16.29 -8.91
C THR A 160 -24.73 14.79 -8.83
N ILE A 161 -25.57 14.42 -7.86
CA ILE A 161 -26.43 13.23 -7.79
C ILE A 161 -26.32 12.33 -9.04
N VAL A 162 -25.51 11.26 -8.97
CA VAL A 162 -25.74 10.06 -9.80
C VAL A 162 -26.56 9.10 -8.95
N GLY A 163 -27.86 9.40 -8.89
CA GLY A 163 -28.90 8.46 -8.51
C GLY A 163 -29.66 8.06 -9.77
N ALA A 164 -29.35 6.88 -10.30
CA ALA A 164 -30.23 5.99 -11.07
C ALA A 164 -29.50 4.66 -11.31
#